data_AF-A0A7X9IWI0-F1
#
_entry.id   AF-A0A7X9IWI0-F1
#
_cell.length_a   1.000
_cell.length_b   1.000
_cell.length_c   1.000
_cell.angle_alpha   90.00
_cell.angle_beta   90.00
_cell.angle_gamma   90.00
#
_symmetry.space_group_name_H-M   'P 1'
#
loop_
_entity.id
_entity.type
_entity.pdbx_description
1 polymer ?
#
loop_
_entity_poly.entity_id
_entity_poly.type
_entity_poly.pdbx_seq_one_letter_code
_entity_poly.pdbx_strand_id
1 'polypeptide(L)'
;MMSNGCGMPLAEPPIPIYTTAVMQARIAGLCLSVALVGCAATGADDEDVYLPEVTPRDIVRDGDAEPDGPRPDGIRLDVPLPEDYGLEVSEASDACAVRNPCGGCANLEASPGTPCDGCGGTYVCAGPDEVTCATMCSPNGCADSTREAFLNMTTYNRIAACAGGFQVAGLLHATPQCSRNAGNNSTNPNGIGCSIADLCAEGWRPCASPREVQQRTGAGIPSDFPAASFFAAAVSGPADDDICGIGSNDFYGLGTAGGTADRGTCAPLTRSSGDQCDDLPAPWDCGESTTWPNQFDEADKVTKPGPQGGGVLCCLAAG
;
A
#
# COMPACT_ATOMS: atom_id res chain seq x y z
N MET A 1 68.81 10.33 -43.80
CA MET A 1 69.23 9.44 -42.69
C MET A 1 67.98 9.15 -41.87
N MET A 2 67.49 7.92 -42.00
CA MET A 2 66.30 7.42 -41.31
C MET A 2 66.67 7.12 -39.85
N SER A 3 65.85 7.53 -38.90
CA SER A 3 65.92 7.02 -37.53
C SER A 3 64.52 6.57 -37.11
N ASN A 4 64.39 5.26 -36.99
CA ASN A 4 63.21 4.54 -36.53
C ASN A 4 63.13 4.66 -35.01
N GLY A 5 62.04 5.22 -34.48
CA GLY A 5 61.69 5.17 -33.07
C GLY A 5 60.74 4.01 -32.81
N CYS A 6 61.20 2.99 -32.09
CA CYS A 6 60.40 1.87 -31.60
C CYS A 6 59.33 2.34 -30.61
N GLY A 7 58.09 1.92 -30.84
CA GLY A 7 56.99 2.04 -29.90
C GLY A 7 57.15 1.11 -28.70
N MET A 8 56.80 1.62 -27.52
CA MET A 8 56.67 0.85 -26.29
C MET A 8 55.25 0.28 -26.19
N PRO A 9 55.05 -0.97 -25.74
CA PRO A 9 53.72 -1.51 -25.49
C PRO A 9 53.17 -0.94 -24.18
N LEU A 10 51.90 -0.52 -24.22
CA LEU A 10 51.14 -0.14 -23.04
C LEU A 10 50.82 -1.41 -22.24
N ALA A 11 51.11 -1.37 -20.94
CA ALA A 11 50.80 -2.44 -20.00
C ALA A 11 49.29 -2.46 -19.71
N GLU A 12 48.67 -3.63 -19.88
CA GLU A 12 47.29 -3.89 -19.49
C GLU A 12 47.16 -3.92 -17.96
N PRO A 13 46.11 -3.32 -17.37
CA PRO A 13 45.86 -3.44 -15.93
C PRO A 13 45.33 -4.84 -15.57
N PRO A 14 45.62 -5.33 -14.36
CA PRO A 14 45.18 -6.65 -13.92
C PRO A 14 43.66 -6.72 -13.69
N ILE A 15 43.05 -7.77 -14.21
CA ILE A 15 41.65 -8.14 -14.00
C ILE A 15 41.45 -8.54 -12.52
N PRO A 16 40.48 -7.94 -11.78
CA PRO A 16 40.20 -8.36 -10.42
C PRO A 16 39.50 -9.73 -10.40
N ILE A 17 40.11 -10.68 -9.71
CA ILE A 17 39.52 -11.99 -9.40
C ILE A 17 38.54 -11.78 -8.24
N TYR A 18 37.24 -11.86 -8.51
CA TYR A 18 36.23 -11.91 -7.46
C TYR A 18 36.28 -13.27 -6.76
N THR A 19 36.57 -13.24 -5.47
CA THR A 19 36.47 -14.38 -4.57
C THR A 19 35.01 -14.60 -4.22
N THR A 20 34.49 -15.80 -4.50
CA THR A 20 33.16 -16.25 -4.08
C THR A 20 33.12 -16.38 -2.56
N ALA A 21 32.46 -15.43 -1.90
CA ALA A 21 32.11 -15.53 -0.50
C ALA A 21 30.99 -16.57 -0.31
N VAL A 22 31.31 -17.66 0.37
CA VAL A 22 30.35 -18.68 0.81
C VAL A 22 29.49 -18.07 1.92
N MET A 23 28.25 -17.74 1.60
CA MET A 23 27.26 -17.30 2.57
C MET A 23 26.74 -18.53 3.34
N GLN A 24 27.17 -18.67 4.61
CA GLN A 24 26.60 -19.65 5.54
C GLN A 24 25.20 -19.18 5.96
N ALA A 25 24.16 -19.77 5.38
CA ALA A 25 22.80 -19.65 5.88
C ALA A 25 22.66 -20.47 7.18
N ARG A 26 22.45 -19.77 8.30
CA ARG A 26 21.96 -20.39 9.54
C ARG A 26 20.46 -20.63 9.39
N ILE A 27 20.09 -21.90 9.25
CA ILE A 27 18.71 -22.38 9.26
C ILE A 27 18.21 -22.36 10.71
N ALA A 28 17.35 -21.39 11.05
CA ALA A 28 16.47 -21.47 12.20
C ALA A 28 15.13 -22.04 11.72
N GLY A 29 14.72 -23.15 12.35
CA GLY A 29 13.64 -24.01 11.87
C GLY A 29 12.26 -23.37 11.85
N LEU A 30 11.53 -23.68 10.79
CA LEU A 30 10.07 -23.73 10.80
C LEU A 30 9.64 -25.08 10.21
N CYS A 31 8.79 -25.79 10.95
CA CYS A 31 8.12 -27.01 10.55
C CYS A 31 7.34 -26.78 9.24
N LEU A 32 7.74 -27.50 8.18
CA LEU A 32 6.95 -27.62 6.96
C LEU A 32 6.38 -29.04 6.89
N SER A 33 5.05 -29.11 6.91
CA SER A 33 4.28 -30.32 6.61
C SER A 33 4.46 -30.73 5.15
N VAL A 34 4.64 -32.03 4.96
CA VAL A 34 4.93 -32.74 3.72
C VAL A 34 3.83 -32.57 2.67
N ALA A 35 4.23 -32.24 1.43
CA ALA A 35 3.54 -32.69 0.23
C ALA A 35 4.58 -32.91 -0.89
N LEU A 36 4.81 -34.18 -1.20
CA LEU A 36 5.54 -34.66 -2.37
C LEU A 36 4.78 -34.33 -3.65
N VAL A 37 5.43 -33.78 -4.67
CA VAL A 37 5.43 -34.28 -6.06
C VAL A 37 6.70 -33.78 -6.74
N GLY A 38 7.50 -34.69 -7.29
CA GLY A 38 8.77 -34.39 -7.94
C GLY A 38 8.63 -33.97 -9.40
N CYS A 39 9.60 -33.19 -9.87
CA CYS A 39 9.96 -33.09 -11.28
C CYS A 39 11.46 -33.35 -11.41
N ALA A 40 11.80 -34.46 -12.07
CA ALA A 40 13.11 -34.71 -12.63
C ALA A 40 13.20 -34.01 -13.98
N ALA A 41 14.30 -33.31 -14.23
CA ALA A 41 14.66 -32.77 -15.52
C ALA A 41 15.45 -33.81 -16.32
N THR A 42 15.05 -34.05 -17.57
CA THR A 42 15.94 -34.48 -18.66
C THR A 42 15.39 -33.90 -19.96
N GLY A 43 16.22 -33.16 -20.69
CA GLY A 43 15.91 -32.68 -22.02
C GLY A 43 16.03 -33.78 -23.09
N ALA A 44 15.34 -33.55 -24.19
CA ALA A 44 15.71 -33.87 -25.58
C ALA A 44 14.49 -33.53 -26.46
N ASP A 45 14.72 -32.60 -27.39
CA ASP A 45 14.48 -32.68 -28.84
C ASP A 45 13.13 -33.21 -29.36
N ASP A 46 12.50 -32.39 -30.21
CA ASP A 46 11.62 -32.68 -31.36
C ASP A 46 10.73 -33.93 -31.33
N GLU A 47 9.41 -33.71 -31.35
CA GLU A 47 8.49 -34.15 -32.44
C GLU A 47 7.05 -33.71 -32.12
N ASP A 48 6.33 -33.32 -33.17
CA ASP A 48 4.95 -32.84 -33.17
C ASP A 48 3.98 -33.78 -32.42
N VAL A 49 3.26 -33.24 -31.43
CA VAL A 49 2.11 -33.92 -30.81
C VAL A 49 0.86 -33.05 -30.94
N TYR A 50 -0.02 -33.50 -31.84
CA TYR A 50 -1.41 -33.07 -31.98
C TYR A 50 -2.16 -33.20 -30.65
N LEU A 51 -2.71 -32.10 -30.13
CA LEU A 51 -3.71 -32.13 -29.05
C LEU A 51 -5.11 -32.03 -29.65
N PRO A 52 -6.09 -32.85 -29.21
CA PRO A 52 -7.48 -32.68 -29.61
C PRO A 52 -8.16 -31.57 -28.81
N GLU A 53 -8.95 -30.75 -29.51
CA GLU A 53 -9.86 -29.76 -28.93
C GLU A 53 -10.89 -30.43 -28.02
N VAL A 54 -10.98 -29.96 -26.77
CA VAL A 54 -12.08 -30.31 -25.86
C VAL A 54 -13.04 -29.13 -25.83
N THR A 55 -14.23 -29.33 -26.40
CA THR A 55 -15.34 -28.38 -26.31
C THR A 55 -16.14 -28.63 -25.02
N PRO A 56 -16.67 -27.60 -24.34
CA PRO A 56 -17.52 -27.79 -23.17
C PRO A 56 -18.94 -28.12 -23.60
N ARG A 57 -19.41 -29.32 -23.28
CA ARG A 57 -20.83 -29.66 -23.23
C ARG A 57 -21.15 -30.43 -21.96
N ASP A 58 -22.29 -30.06 -21.39
CA ASP A 58 -23.16 -30.83 -20.50
C ASP A 58 -22.79 -30.88 -19.01
N ILE A 59 -23.16 -29.82 -18.28
CA ILE A 59 -23.60 -29.98 -16.88
C ILE A 59 -25.11 -30.19 -16.90
N VAL A 60 -25.47 -31.43 -16.62
CA VAL A 60 -26.83 -31.95 -16.48
C VAL A 60 -27.51 -31.32 -15.26
N ARG A 61 -28.75 -30.90 -15.50
CA ARG A 61 -29.82 -30.67 -14.52
C ARG A 61 -30.23 -32.04 -13.97
N ASP A 62 -30.10 -32.23 -12.66
CA ASP A 62 -30.89 -33.22 -11.93
C ASP A 62 -31.43 -32.55 -10.67
N GLY A 63 -32.76 -32.51 -10.58
CA GLY A 63 -33.47 -32.32 -9.32
C GLY A 63 -34.10 -33.66 -8.96
N ASP A 64 -34.13 -33.97 -7.66
CA ASP A 64 -35.00 -34.96 -7.02
C ASP A 64 -35.00 -34.61 -5.52
N ALA A 65 -36.11 -34.12 -4.98
CA ALA A 65 -37.09 -34.91 -4.24
C ALA A 65 -36.58 -35.38 -2.86
N GLU A 66 -36.74 -34.53 -1.83
CA GLU A 66 -36.69 -34.99 -0.44
C GLU A 66 -38.04 -35.62 -0.03
N PRO A 67 -38.04 -36.77 0.66
CA PRO A 67 -39.25 -37.45 1.08
C PRO A 67 -39.83 -36.90 2.39
N ASP A 68 -41.15 -36.66 2.37
CA ASP A 68 -41.99 -36.45 3.53
C ASP A 68 -41.87 -37.61 4.55
N GLY A 69 -41.23 -37.33 5.68
CA GLY A 69 -41.24 -38.21 6.85
C GLY A 69 -42.49 -38.01 7.72
N PRO A 70 -43.06 -39.06 8.31
CA PRO A 70 -44.26 -38.97 9.13
C PRO A 70 -43.98 -38.22 10.45
N ARG A 71 -44.83 -37.23 10.75
CA ARG A 71 -44.89 -36.58 12.07
C ARG A 71 -45.40 -37.60 13.11
N PRO A 72 -44.66 -37.88 14.19
CA PRO A 72 -45.19 -38.66 15.30
C PRO A 72 -46.20 -37.81 16.09
N ASP A 73 -47.42 -38.32 16.18
CA ASP A 73 -48.48 -37.81 17.03
C ASP A 73 -48.12 -37.93 18.52
N GLY A 74 -48.27 -36.81 19.23
CA GLY A 74 -48.84 -36.72 20.58
C GLY A 74 -48.21 -37.52 21.72
N ILE A 75 -47.41 -36.83 22.54
CA ILE A 75 -47.43 -37.02 24.01
C ILE A 75 -47.76 -35.65 24.62
N ARG A 76 -49.02 -35.48 25.04
CA ARG A 76 -49.42 -34.43 25.99
C ARG A 76 -49.21 -34.98 27.40
N LEU A 77 -48.17 -34.50 28.06
CA LEU A 77 -48.01 -34.63 29.50
C LEU A 77 -48.74 -33.45 30.15
N ASP A 78 -50.00 -33.67 30.51
CA ASP A 78 -50.75 -32.79 31.40
C ASP A 78 -50.22 -32.99 32.84
N VAL A 79 -49.14 -32.28 33.17
CA VAL A 79 -48.65 -32.17 34.55
C VAL A 79 -49.32 -30.94 35.17
N PRO A 80 -50.09 -31.08 36.27
CA PRO A 80 -50.67 -29.94 36.96
C PRO A 80 -49.55 -29.09 37.55
N LEU A 81 -49.44 -27.84 37.09
CA LEU A 81 -48.52 -26.85 37.64
C LEU A 81 -49.02 -26.44 39.03
N PRO A 82 -48.19 -26.53 40.09
CA PRO A 82 -48.51 -25.93 41.37
C PRO A 82 -48.51 -24.42 41.21
N GLU A 83 -49.65 -23.81 41.52
CA GLU A 83 -49.79 -22.38 41.75
C GLU A 83 -48.86 -21.99 42.93
N ASP A 84 -48.22 -20.82 42.84
CA ASP A 84 -47.33 -20.22 43.83
C ASP A 84 -45.88 -20.76 43.93
N TYR A 85 -45.04 -20.30 43.01
CA TYR A 85 -43.70 -19.85 43.37
C TYR A 85 -43.51 -18.41 42.86
N GLY A 86 -43.64 -17.45 43.78
CA GLY A 86 -43.32 -16.04 43.57
C GLY A 86 -41.83 -15.83 43.35
N LEU A 87 -41.35 -16.15 42.16
CA LEU A 87 -40.11 -15.61 41.64
C LEU A 87 -40.35 -14.13 41.34
N GLU A 88 -39.95 -13.27 42.28
CA GLU A 88 -39.70 -11.87 41.98
C GLU A 88 -38.53 -11.85 40.98
N VAL A 89 -38.87 -11.95 39.70
CA VAL A 89 -37.97 -11.62 38.60
C VAL A 89 -37.75 -10.13 38.75
N SER A 90 -36.66 -9.74 39.40
CA SER A 90 -36.16 -8.39 39.31
C SER A 90 -35.85 -8.14 37.83
N GLU A 91 -36.76 -7.46 37.14
CA GLU A 91 -36.62 -7.01 35.76
C GLU A 91 -35.57 -5.88 35.65
N ALA A 92 -34.37 -6.14 36.15
CA ALA A 92 -33.18 -5.56 35.56
C ALA A 92 -32.82 -6.49 34.40
N SER A 93 -33.43 -6.24 33.26
CA SER A 93 -33.03 -6.76 31.96
C SER A 93 -31.56 -6.41 31.71
N ASP A 94 -30.66 -7.23 32.25
CA ASP A 94 -29.25 -7.29 31.91
C ASP A 94 -29.18 -8.00 30.55
N ALA A 95 -29.62 -7.27 29.52
CA ALA A 95 -30.06 -7.82 28.24
C ALA A 95 -28.91 -8.31 27.33
N CYS A 96 -27.68 -8.45 27.84
CA CYS A 96 -26.64 -9.18 27.14
C CYS A 96 -25.93 -10.16 28.06
N ALA A 97 -25.77 -11.38 27.56
CA ALA A 97 -25.09 -12.45 28.28
C ALA A 97 -23.59 -12.17 28.49
N VAL A 98 -22.99 -11.29 27.68
CA VAL A 98 -21.57 -10.91 27.77
C VAL A 98 -21.42 -9.43 27.41
N ARG A 99 -21.00 -8.61 28.38
CA ARG A 99 -20.64 -7.21 28.11
C ARG A 99 -19.28 -7.14 27.43
N ASN A 100 -19.14 -6.22 26.48
CA ASN A 100 -17.86 -5.90 25.87
C ASN A 100 -16.96 -5.13 26.86
N PRO A 101 -15.66 -4.93 26.54
CA PRO A 101 -14.74 -4.18 27.40
C PRO A 101 -15.13 -2.72 27.71
N CYS A 102 -16.03 -2.12 26.93
CA CYS A 102 -16.58 -0.78 27.17
C CYS A 102 -17.90 -0.78 27.97
N GLY A 103 -18.39 -1.96 28.34
CA GLY A 103 -19.57 -2.14 29.20
C GLY A 103 -20.91 -2.24 28.45
N GLY A 104 -20.91 -2.23 27.12
CA GLY A 104 -22.09 -2.42 26.28
C GLY A 104 -22.28 -3.87 25.80
N CYS A 105 -23.25 -4.06 24.92
CA CYS A 105 -23.75 -5.37 24.48
C CYS A 105 -23.30 -5.77 23.06
N ALA A 106 -22.71 -4.84 22.31
CA ALA A 106 -22.29 -5.03 20.93
C ALA A 106 -20.81 -5.45 20.84
N ASN A 107 -20.44 -6.05 19.70
CA ASN A 107 -19.03 -6.27 19.38
C ASN A 107 -18.38 -4.93 19.02
N LEU A 108 -17.21 -4.66 19.61
CA LEU A 108 -16.42 -3.48 19.30
C LEU A 108 -15.63 -3.70 18.00
N GLU A 109 -15.41 -2.62 17.24
CA GLU A 109 -14.55 -2.64 16.03
C GLU A 109 -13.09 -2.96 16.38
N ALA A 110 -12.66 -2.56 17.58
CA ALA A 110 -11.37 -2.92 18.17
C ALA A 110 -11.47 -2.97 19.70
N SER A 111 -10.56 -3.69 20.35
CA SER A 111 -10.54 -3.75 21.81
C SER A 111 -9.85 -2.51 22.40
N PRO A 112 -10.41 -1.89 23.45
CA PRO A 112 -9.73 -0.81 24.16
C PRO A 112 -8.31 -1.21 24.59
N GLY A 113 -7.36 -0.30 24.40
CA GLY A 113 -5.94 -0.53 24.68
C GLY A 113 -5.16 -1.17 23.52
N THR A 114 -5.81 -1.67 22.46
CA THR A 114 -5.06 -2.04 21.25
C THR A 114 -4.57 -0.79 20.53
N PRO A 115 -3.40 -0.85 19.87
CA PRO A 115 -2.94 0.24 19.01
C PRO A 115 -4.02 0.60 17.99
N CYS A 116 -4.19 1.89 17.76
CA CYS A 116 -4.94 2.36 16.61
C CYS A 116 -4.12 2.15 15.35
N ASP A 117 -4.81 1.92 14.24
CA ASP A 117 -4.15 1.82 12.95
C ASP A 117 -3.35 3.09 12.65
N GLY A 118 -2.03 2.97 12.52
CA GLY A 118 -1.12 4.02 12.06
C GLY A 118 -0.86 5.20 13.00
N CYS A 119 -1.76 5.55 13.92
CA CYS A 119 -1.77 6.84 14.62
C CYS A 119 -1.00 6.90 15.95
N GLY A 120 -0.31 5.83 16.36
CA GLY A 120 0.45 5.81 17.62
C GLY A 120 -0.38 5.96 18.91
N GLY A 121 -1.72 5.97 18.80
CA GLY A 121 -2.65 5.95 19.93
C GLY A 121 -3.16 4.54 20.25
N THR A 122 -4.07 4.45 21.21
CA THR A 122 -4.83 3.24 21.50
C THR A 122 -6.32 3.49 21.43
N TYR A 123 -7.09 2.46 21.07
CA TYR A 123 -8.55 2.53 21.16
C TYR A 123 -8.95 2.76 22.62
N VAL A 124 -9.86 3.70 22.84
CA VAL A 124 -10.49 4.00 24.12
C VAL A 124 -12.00 3.98 23.94
N CYS A 125 -12.74 3.67 25.00
CA CYS A 125 -14.18 3.65 24.94
C CYS A 125 -14.73 5.07 24.71
N ALA A 126 -15.46 5.26 23.62
CA ALA A 126 -16.24 6.47 23.34
C ALA A 126 -17.68 6.35 23.86
N GLY A 127 -18.16 5.12 24.03
CA GLY A 127 -19.44 4.79 24.62
C GLY A 127 -19.48 3.31 25.04
N PRO A 128 -20.63 2.80 25.52
CA PRO A 128 -20.75 1.39 25.92
C PRO A 128 -20.46 0.41 24.77
N ASP A 129 -20.81 0.80 23.55
CA ASP A 129 -20.72 -0.03 22.34
C ASP A 129 -19.83 0.58 21.26
N GLU A 130 -18.97 1.52 21.65
CA GLU A 130 -18.18 2.32 20.69
C GLU A 130 -16.77 2.56 21.25
N VAL A 131 -15.78 2.37 20.38
CA VAL A 131 -14.39 2.76 20.64
C VAL A 131 -13.97 3.86 19.68
N THR A 132 -13.13 4.76 20.15
CA THR A 132 -12.47 5.78 19.34
C THR A 132 -10.97 5.75 19.61
N CYS A 133 -10.17 6.23 18.69
CA CYS A 133 -8.74 6.33 18.93
C CYS A 133 -8.42 7.54 19.82
N ALA A 134 -7.77 7.32 20.97
CA ALA A 134 -7.44 8.40 21.92
C ALA A 134 -6.52 9.48 21.34
N THR A 135 -5.64 9.08 20.41
CA THR A 135 -4.79 9.98 19.66
C THR A 135 -5.31 10.03 18.24
N MET A 136 -6.15 11.02 17.92
CA MET A 136 -6.53 11.22 16.53
C MET A 136 -5.26 11.58 15.75
N CYS A 137 -4.93 10.78 14.72
CA CYS A 137 -4.11 11.29 13.62
C CYS A 137 -4.65 12.66 13.20
N SER A 138 -3.78 13.55 12.73
CA SER A 138 -4.28 14.75 12.04
C SER A 138 -5.26 14.28 10.95
N PRO A 139 -6.56 14.64 11.04
CA PRO A 139 -7.54 14.18 10.06
C PRO A 139 -7.22 14.71 8.66
N ASN A 140 -6.40 15.75 8.60
CA ASN A 140 -5.97 16.38 7.36
C ASN A 140 -4.98 15.53 6.57
N GLY A 141 -4.22 14.63 7.21
CA GLY A 141 -3.23 13.78 6.54
C GLY A 141 -1.96 14.46 6.02
N CYS A 142 -2.01 15.76 5.75
CA CYS A 142 -0.86 16.60 5.41
C CYS A 142 -0.24 17.24 6.64
N ALA A 143 1.08 17.32 6.65
CA ALA A 143 1.87 17.78 7.78
C ALA A 143 1.62 19.26 8.15
N ASP A 144 1.31 20.10 7.16
CA ASP A 144 0.97 21.51 7.34
C ASP A 144 -0.53 21.77 7.53
N SER A 145 -1.32 20.71 7.71
CA SER A 145 -2.77 20.76 7.93
C SER A 145 -3.62 21.26 6.76
N THR A 146 -3.06 21.41 5.55
CA THR A 146 -3.81 21.77 4.34
C THR A 146 -3.77 20.64 3.32
N ARG A 147 -4.91 20.36 2.68
CA ARG A 147 -5.02 19.39 1.59
C ARG A 147 -5.13 20.14 0.27
N GLU A 148 -4.42 19.70 -0.75
CA GLU A 148 -4.52 20.30 -2.09
C GLU A 148 -5.51 19.58 -2.99
N ALA A 149 -5.76 18.29 -2.72
CA ALA A 149 -6.82 17.49 -3.32
C ALA A 149 -7.36 16.50 -2.28
N PHE A 150 -8.44 15.78 -2.60
CA PHE A 150 -9.17 14.97 -1.62
C PHE A 150 -9.71 15.81 -0.46
N LEU A 151 -10.33 16.96 -0.80
CA LEU A 151 -10.70 17.99 0.17
C LEU A 151 -11.84 17.57 1.12
N ASN A 152 -12.73 16.69 0.68
CA ASN A 152 -13.82 16.20 1.52
C ASN A 152 -13.28 15.17 2.54
N MET A 153 -13.00 15.63 3.76
CA MET A 153 -12.46 14.79 4.83
C MET A 153 -13.40 13.70 5.31
N THR A 154 -14.71 13.81 5.06
CA THR A 154 -15.66 12.74 5.38
C THR A 154 -15.55 11.60 4.37
N THR A 155 -15.43 11.93 3.08
CA THR A 155 -15.29 10.94 2.00
C THR A 155 -13.88 10.38 1.90
N TYR A 156 -12.86 11.22 2.08
CA TYR A 156 -11.44 10.90 1.89
C TYR A 156 -10.67 10.96 3.20
N ASN A 157 -11.21 10.35 4.25
CA ASN A 157 -10.63 10.34 5.59
C ASN A 157 -9.32 9.51 5.71
N ARG A 158 -8.91 8.78 4.67
CA ARG A 158 -7.73 7.89 4.70
C ARG A 158 -6.71 8.12 3.58
N ILE A 159 -6.91 9.16 2.76
CA ILE A 159 -5.97 9.62 1.73
C ILE A 159 -6.01 11.15 1.66
N ALA A 160 -4.86 11.78 1.43
CA ALA A 160 -4.72 13.21 1.21
C ALA A 160 -3.66 13.47 0.12
N ALA A 161 -3.84 14.53 -0.67
CA ALA A 161 -2.79 15.05 -1.55
C ALA A 161 -2.16 16.26 -0.86
N CYS A 162 -0.86 16.17 -0.60
CA CYS A 162 -0.11 17.11 0.22
C CYS A 162 1.01 17.73 -0.61
N ALA A 163 0.93 19.02 -0.87
CA ALA A 163 1.92 19.78 -1.63
C ALA A 163 3.02 20.30 -0.71
N GLY A 164 4.17 20.55 -1.31
CA GLY A 164 5.35 21.04 -0.62
C GLY A 164 6.62 20.52 -1.29
N GLY A 165 7.75 20.97 -0.77
CA GLY A 165 9.06 20.54 -1.24
C GLY A 165 9.69 19.47 -0.34
N PHE A 166 10.70 18.79 -0.90
CA PHE A 166 11.61 17.90 -0.18
C PHE A 166 12.98 17.92 -0.88
N GLN A 167 14.06 17.86 -0.09
CA GLN A 167 15.44 17.90 -0.58
C GLN A 167 16.23 16.62 -0.28
N VAL A 168 15.76 15.80 0.65
CA VAL A 168 16.31 14.47 0.84
C VAL A 168 15.77 13.61 -0.29
N ALA A 169 16.68 13.18 -1.15
CA ALA A 169 16.37 12.37 -2.32
C ALA A 169 15.68 11.05 -1.95
N GLY A 170 14.83 10.60 -2.85
CA GLY A 170 14.19 9.30 -2.79
C GLY A 170 12.73 9.37 -2.36
N LEU A 171 11.92 8.63 -3.11
CA LEU A 171 10.51 8.40 -2.91
C LEU A 171 10.26 7.08 -2.16
N LEU A 172 11.00 6.04 -2.57
CA LEU A 172 10.86 4.69 -2.04
C LEU A 172 11.43 4.64 -0.62
N HIS A 173 10.67 4.07 0.31
CA HIS A 173 11.08 3.86 1.71
C HIS A 173 11.45 5.14 2.49
N ALA A 174 10.97 6.31 2.06
CA ALA A 174 11.23 7.55 2.76
C ALA A 174 10.72 7.51 4.21
N THR A 175 11.59 7.85 5.15
CA THR A 175 11.25 8.10 6.56
C THR A 175 11.30 9.60 6.84
N PRO A 176 10.48 10.14 7.76
CA PRO A 176 10.55 11.56 8.12
C PRO A 176 11.94 11.94 8.64
N GLN A 177 12.51 13.05 8.14
CA GLN A 177 13.84 13.54 8.49
C GLN A 177 13.84 14.97 9.07
N CYS A 178 12.78 15.74 8.86
CA CYS A 178 12.69 17.13 9.33
C CYS A 178 11.51 17.37 10.28
N SER A 179 11.13 16.34 11.04
CA SER A 179 10.01 16.39 11.98
C SER A 179 8.68 16.76 11.32
N ARG A 180 8.45 16.29 10.09
CA ARG A 180 7.21 16.53 9.33
C ARG A 180 6.88 18.02 9.23
N ASN A 181 7.89 18.83 8.90
CA ASN A 181 7.71 20.26 8.65
C ASN A 181 7.76 20.58 7.15
N ALA A 182 7.52 19.59 6.28
CA ALA A 182 7.37 19.84 4.85
C ALA A 182 5.88 20.10 4.56
N GLY A 183 5.60 21.10 3.73
CA GLY A 183 4.23 21.46 3.35
C GLY A 183 4.19 22.85 2.73
N ASN A 184 3.35 23.09 1.74
CA ASN A 184 3.24 24.39 1.07
C ASN A 184 2.79 25.52 2.00
N ASN A 185 2.07 25.20 3.08
CA ASN A 185 1.64 26.12 4.12
C ASN A 185 2.50 26.04 5.40
N SER A 186 3.59 25.25 5.38
CA SER A 186 4.50 25.09 6.52
C SER A 186 5.51 26.24 6.64
N THR A 187 6.36 26.17 7.67
CA THR A 187 7.52 27.09 7.81
C THR A 187 8.72 26.69 6.96
N ASN A 188 8.71 25.47 6.39
CA ASN A 188 9.74 24.95 5.49
C ASN A 188 9.12 24.42 4.17
N PRO A 189 8.45 25.28 3.39
CA PRO A 189 7.77 24.87 2.16
C PRO A 189 8.71 24.42 1.05
N ASN A 190 10.00 24.75 1.17
CA ASN A 190 11.04 24.30 0.26
C ASN A 190 11.60 22.92 0.62
N GLY A 191 11.22 22.36 1.77
CA GLY A 191 11.62 21.01 2.17
C GLY A 191 13.09 20.86 2.53
N ILE A 192 13.73 21.91 3.04
CA ILE A 192 15.16 21.88 3.40
C ILE A 192 15.39 20.80 4.46
N GLY A 193 16.21 19.80 4.12
CA GLY A 193 16.48 18.65 5.00
C GLY A 193 15.31 17.69 5.22
N CYS A 194 14.21 17.86 4.48
CA CYS A 194 13.02 17.01 4.56
C CYS A 194 13.06 15.93 3.49
N SER A 195 12.56 14.75 3.82
CA SER A 195 12.18 13.73 2.84
C SER A 195 10.74 13.92 2.40
N ILE A 196 10.32 13.21 1.36
CA ILE A 196 8.92 13.26 0.92
C ILE A 196 7.94 12.77 2.00
N ALA A 197 8.39 11.91 2.93
CA ALA A 197 7.56 11.44 4.04
C ALA A 197 7.25 12.53 5.07
N ASP A 198 8.04 13.61 5.12
CA ASP A 198 7.79 14.76 5.97
C ASP A 198 6.60 15.63 5.50
N LEU A 199 6.09 15.43 4.27
CA LEU A 199 4.87 16.08 3.79
C LEU A 199 3.61 15.47 4.41
N CYS A 200 3.72 14.24 4.93
CA CYS A 200 2.62 13.53 5.58
C CYS A 200 2.58 13.84 7.07
N ALA A 201 1.38 13.98 7.62
CA ALA A 201 1.17 14.17 9.05
C ALA A 201 1.57 12.94 9.87
N GLU A 202 1.65 13.08 11.20
CA GLU A 202 1.85 11.93 12.09
C GLU A 202 0.74 10.89 11.91
N GLY A 203 1.16 9.62 11.83
CA GLY A 203 0.32 8.47 11.48
C GLY A 203 -0.05 8.34 10.00
N TRP A 204 0.46 9.22 9.16
CA TRP A 204 0.37 9.14 7.71
C TRP A 204 1.76 8.90 7.10
N ARG A 205 1.76 8.27 5.93
CA ARG A 205 2.96 8.02 5.12
C ARG A 205 2.64 8.13 3.63
N PRO A 206 3.66 8.25 2.76
CA PRO A 206 3.45 8.08 1.33
C PRO A 206 2.70 6.77 1.05
N CYS A 207 1.69 6.82 0.17
CA CYS A 207 0.95 5.64 -0.26
C CYS A 207 1.90 4.65 -0.95
N ALA A 208 1.95 3.39 -0.52
CA ALA A 208 3.02 2.45 -0.88
C ALA A 208 2.67 1.51 -2.05
N SER A 209 1.44 1.55 -2.55
CA SER A 209 1.04 0.74 -3.70
C SER A 209 -0.19 1.31 -4.39
N PRO A 210 -0.41 1.00 -5.69
CA PRO A 210 -1.67 1.32 -6.37
C PRO A 210 -2.88 0.74 -5.64
N ARG A 211 -2.76 -0.50 -5.15
CA ARG A 211 -3.82 -1.16 -4.37
C ARG A 211 -4.19 -0.39 -3.10
N GLU A 212 -3.20 0.15 -2.40
CA GLU A 212 -3.46 0.99 -1.23
C GLU A 212 -4.22 2.26 -1.63
N VAL A 213 -3.80 2.96 -2.69
CA VAL A 213 -4.53 4.14 -3.19
C VAL A 213 -5.97 3.79 -3.55
N GLN A 214 -6.20 2.65 -4.20
CA GLN A 214 -7.55 2.17 -4.52
C GLN A 214 -8.40 1.95 -3.26
N GLN A 215 -7.83 1.33 -2.23
CA GLN A 215 -8.52 1.05 -0.97
C GLN A 215 -8.81 2.32 -0.17
N ARG A 216 -7.88 3.29 -0.16
CA ARG A 216 -8.00 4.51 0.64
C ARG A 216 -8.88 5.57 -0.01
N THR A 217 -9.04 5.53 -1.33
CA THR A 217 -9.90 6.46 -2.05
C THR A 217 -11.37 6.10 -1.94
N GLY A 218 -11.74 4.81 -1.92
CA GLY A 218 -13.06 4.27 -1.60
C GLY A 218 -14.19 4.69 -2.57
N ALA A 219 -14.47 5.99 -2.64
CA ALA A 219 -15.39 6.67 -3.54
C ALA A 219 -14.78 7.05 -4.91
N GLY A 220 -13.52 6.67 -5.16
CA GLY A 220 -12.80 6.96 -6.40
C GLY A 220 -11.98 8.25 -6.36
N ILE A 221 -11.30 8.56 -7.47
CA ILE A 221 -10.41 9.71 -7.60
C ILE A 221 -11.23 11.00 -7.83
N PRO A 222 -11.06 12.05 -7.01
CA PRO A 222 -11.76 13.32 -7.23
C PRO A 222 -11.15 14.08 -8.41
N SER A 223 -11.90 15.06 -8.93
CA SER A 223 -11.44 15.97 -9.98
C SER A 223 -10.88 17.29 -9.43
N ASP A 224 -10.66 17.40 -8.12
CA ASP A 224 -10.29 18.63 -7.41
C ASP A 224 -8.78 18.91 -7.37
N PHE A 225 -7.98 18.20 -8.17
CA PHE A 225 -6.54 18.44 -8.27
C PHE A 225 -6.23 19.84 -8.80
N PRO A 226 -5.28 20.57 -8.20
CA PRO A 226 -4.81 21.85 -8.72
C PRO A 226 -4.30 21.72 -10.16
N ALA A 227 -4.29 22.82 -10.90
CA ALA A 227 -3.70 22.86 -12.24
C ALA A 227 -2.17 22.64 -12.16
N ALA A 228 -1.63 21.94 -13.15
CA ALA A 228 -0.20 21.64 -13.27
C ALA A 228 0.41 21.00 -12.01
N SER A 229 -0.34 20.13 -11.33
CA SER A 229 0.13 19.44 -10.11
C SER A 229 0.26 17.94 -10.33
N PHE A 230 1.30 17.36 -9.75
CA PHE A 230 1.52 15.92 -9.64
C PHE A 230 1.69 15.55 -8.17
N PHE A 231 1.00 14.50 -7.71
CA PHE A 231 1.13 13.96 -6.37
C PHE A 231 1.60 12.51 -6.44
N ALA A 232 2.86 12.29 -6.06
CA ALA A 232 3.51 10.99 -6.11
C ALA A 232 2.95 10.02 -5.07
N ALA A 233 2.71 8.78 -5.45
CA ALA A 233 2.71 7.67 -4.49
C ALA A 233 4.14 7.11 -4.40
N ALA A 234 4.48 6.40 -3.33
CA ALA A 234 5.71 5.60 -3.24
C ALA A 234 5.59 4.32 -4.09
N VAL A 235 5.45 4.51 -5.39
CA VAL A 235 5.25 3.50 -6.42
C VAL A 235 6.13 3.86 -7.60
N SER A 236 6.88 2.89 -8.08
CA SER A 236 7.83 2.97 -9.19
C SER A 236 7.63 1.80 -10.16
N GLY A 237 8.44 1.77 -11.21
CA GLY A 237 8.36 0.81 -12.30
C GLY A 237 9.74 0.28 -12.72
N PRO A 238 9.75 -0.70 -13.64
CA PRO A 238 10.94 -1.06 -14.39
C PRO A 238 11.24 -0.01 -15.45
N ALA A 239 12.43 -0.08 -16.04
CA ALA A 239 13.01 0.96 -16.91
C ALA A 239 12.27 1.32 -18.21
N ASP A 240 11.29 0.54 -18.68
CA ASP A 240 11.00 0.54 -20.12
C ASP A 240 9.51 0.71 -20.55
N ASP A 241 8.49 0.93 -19.71
CA ASP A 241 7.08 0.84 -20.20
C ASP A 241 5.96 1.63 -19.46
N ASP A 242 6.23 2.66 -18.65
CA ASP A 242 5.18 3.34 -17.85
C ASP A 242 4.32 2.36 -16.99
N ILE A 243 4.92 1.21 -16.64
CA ILE A 243 4.31 0.10 -15.90
C ILE A 243 4.67 0.22 -14.42
N CYS A 244 3.68 0.06 -13.55
CA CYS A 244 3.94 -0.07 -12.11
C CYS A 244 4.48 -1.46 -11.81
N GLY A 245 5.56 -1.55 -11.05
CA GLY A 245 6.23 -2.81 -10.80
C GLY A 245 7.38 -2.71 -9.81
N ILE A 246 8.32 -3.64 -9.93
CA ILE A 246 9.54 -3.63 -9.13
C ILE A 246 10.63 -2.93 -9.95
N GLY A 247 11.21 -1.90 -9.37
CA GLY A 247 12.29 -1.11 -9.96
C GLY A 247 12.34 0.26 -9.31
N SER A 248 13.23 1.12 -9.80
CA SER A 248 13.30 2.52 -9.40
C SER A 248 13.23 3.48 -10.58
N ASN A 249 12.80 2.99 -11.76
CA ASN A 249 12.55 3.84 -12.91
C ASN A 249 11.12 4.34 -12.87
N ASP A 250 10.96 5.61 -13.23
CA ASP A 250 9.71 6.34 -13.12
C ASP A 250 9.09 6.28 -11.72
N PHE A 251 8.17 7.20 -11.48
CA PHE A 251 7.27 7.10 -10.36
C PHE A 251 5.88 7.60 -10.70
N TYR A 252 4.92 7.07 -9.97
CA TYR A 252 3.53 7.14 -10.38
C TYR A 252 2.68 7.88 -9.35
N GLY A 253 1.66 8.55 -9.86
CA GLY A 253 0.87 9.46 -9.05
C GLY A 253 -0.50 9.76 -9.61
N LEU A 254 -1.08 10.80 -9.02
CA LEU A 254 -2.34 11.40 -9.44
C LEU A 254 -2.12 12.89 -9.67
N GLY A 255 -2.97 13.48 -10.50
CA GLY A 255 -2.94 14.92 -10.73
C GLY A 255 -3.27 15.31 -12.16
N THR A 256 -2.94 16.57 -12.46
CA THR A 256 -3.18 17.21 -13.76
C THR A 256 -1.91 17.32 -14.60
N ALA A 257 -0.73 17.05 -14.02
CA ALA A 257 0.56 16.97 -14.70
C ALA A 257 1.12 15.53 -14.72
N GLY A 258 2.14 15.28 -15.54
CA GLY A 258 2.75 13.97 -15.75
C GLY A 258 2.23 13.22 -16.98
N GLY A 259 3.00 12.20 -17.38
CA GLY A 259 2.71 11.30 -18.49
C GLY A 259 1.48 10.44 -18.21
N THR A 260 1.10 9.58 -19.15
CA THR A 260 -0.02 8.64 -18.93
C THR A 260 0.53 7.33 -18.37
N ALA A 261 0.16 6.99 -17.14
CA ALA A 261 0.53 5.69 -16.57
C ALA A 261 -0.28 4.54 -17.19
N ASP A 262 0.33 3.35 -17.30
CA ASP A 262 -0.38 2.15 -17.76
C ASP A 262 -1.52 1.78 -16.80
N ARG A 263 -2.76 1.82 -17.30
CA ARG A 263 -3.94 1.54 -16.47
C ARG A 263 -4.05 0.07 -16.04
N GLY A 264 -3.39 -0.86 -16.74
CA GLY A 264 -3.42 -2.28 -16.40
C GLY A 264 -2.69 -2.58 -15.09
N THR A 265 -1.56 -1.91 -14.88
CA THR A 265 -0.63 -2.19 -13.77
C THR A 265 -0.63 -1.09 -12.71
N CYS A 266 -0.87 0.17 -13.10
CA CYS A 266 -0.80 1.32 -12.20
C CYS A 266 -2.13 1.75 -11.59
N ALA A 267 -3.27 1.23 -12.04
CA ALA A 267 -4.57 1.70 -11.54
C ALA A 267 -4.65 1.61 -10.00
N PRO A 268 -5.08 2.69 -9.33
CA PRO A 268 -5.78 3.86 -9.88
C PRO A 268 -4.85 5.04 -10.21
N LEU A 269 -3.53 4.89 -10.08
CA LEU A 269 -2.57 5.92 -10.49
C LEU A 269 -2.69 6.12 -12.00
N THR A 270 -2.68 7.38 -12.42
CA THR A 270 -2.95 7.76 -13.82
C THR A 270 -1.86 8.62 -14.42
N ARG A 271 -0.88 9.03 -13.60
CA ARG A 271 0.21 9.90 -14.01
C ARG A 271 1.56 9.22 -13.78
N SER A 272 2.47 9.39 -14.73
CA SER A 272 3.87 8.95 -14.68
C SER A 272 4.79 10.18 -14.60
N SER A 273 5.98 10.02 -14.04
CA SER A 273 7.04 11.02 -14.10
C SER A 273 7.63 11.13 -15.50
N GLY A 274 7.61 10.02 -16.25
CA GLY A 274 8.41 9.82 -17.45
C GLY A 274 9.90 9.81 -17.15
N ASP A 275 10.68 9.36 -18.14
CA ASP A 275 12.13 9.33 -18.06
C ASP A 275 12.67 10.71 -17.68
N GLN A 276 13.53 10.74 -16.67
CA GLN A 276 14.21 11.88 -16.09
C GLN A 276 13.28 13.01 -15.69
N CYS A 277 12.04 12.68 -15.29
CA CYS A 277 10.99 13.63 -14.96
C CYS A 277 10.55 14.49 -16.17
N ASP A 278 10.78 14.06 -17.42
CA ASP A 278 10.50 14.85 -18.62
C ASP A 278 9.01 15.22 -18.77
N ASP A 279 8.10 14.45 -18.18
CA ASP A 279 6.66 14.74 -18.19
C ASP A 279 6.20 15.60 -16.99
N LEU A 280 7.10 15.89 -16.05
CA LEU A 280 6.79 16.68 -14.86
C LEU A 280 7.25 18.13 -15.01
N PRO A 281 6.43 19.11 -14.56
CA PRO A 281 6.87 20.49 -14.52
C PRO A 281 7.93 20.68 -13.44
N ALA A 282 8.76 21.71 -13.59
CA ALA A 282 9.57 22.20 -12.48
C ALA A 282 8.68 22.43 -11.23
N PRO A 283 9.16 22.11 -10.02
CA PRO A 283 10.55 21.87 -9.66
C PRO A 283 10.90 20.39 -9.44
N TRP A 284 10.16 19.44 -10.03
CA TRP A 284 10.54 18.03 -9.95
C TRP A 284 11.92 17.82 -10.59
N ASP A 285 12.79 17.09 -9.91
CA ASP A 285 14.15 16.81 -10.35
C ASP A 285 14.47 15.34 -10.04
N CYS A 286 14.53 14.52 -11.09
CA CYS A 286 14.84 13.10 -11.01
C CYS A 286 16.35 12.82 -10.83
N GLY A 287 17.18 13.87 -10.82
CA GLY A 287 18.63 13.77 -10.80
C GLY A 287 19.19 13.41 -12.17
N GLU A 288 20.38 13.92 -12.48
CA GLU A 288 21.08 13.54 -13.70
C GLU A 288 21.78 12.19 -13.48
N SER A 289 21.40 11.16 -14.24
CA SER A 289 22.25 9.98 -14.37
C SER A 289 22.47 9.60 -15.82
N THR A 290 23.60 10.07 -16.33
CA THR A 290 24.03 9.84 -17.72
C THR A 290 24.86 8.56 -17.88
N THR A 291 25.00 7.74 -16.83
CA THR A 291 25.88 6.57 -16.84
C THR A 291 25.13 5.32 -16.40
N TRP A 292 25.01 4.38 -17.33
CA TRP A 292 24.54 3.02 -17.09
C TRP A 292 25.37 2.36 -15.95
N PRO A 293 24.75 1.56 -15.05
CA PRO A 293 23.34 1.15 -15.03
C PRO A 293 22.38 2.10 -14.30
N ASN A 294 22.87 3.20 -13.74
CA ASN A 294 22.09 4.04 -12.83
C ASN A 294 21.21 5.08 -13.55
N GLN A 295 20.98 4.93 -14.85
CA GLN A 295 20.18 5.88 -15.62
C GLN A 295 18.67 5.81 -15.31
N PHE A 296 18.25 4.82 -14.51
CA PHE A 296 16.86 4.41 -14.31
C PHE A 296 16.48 4.25 -12.82
N ASP A 297 17.09 5.01 -11.93
CA ASP A 297 16.86 4.99 -10.47
C ASP A 297 16.25 6.30 -9.95
N GLU A 298 15.42 6.93 -10.80
CA GLU A 298 14.76 8.21 -10.55
C GLU A 298 13.98 8.22 -9.24
N ALA A 299 13.27 7.14 -8.92
CA ALA A 299 12.52 7.02 -7.68
C ALA A 299 13.43 7.04 -6.43
N ASP A 300 14.72 6.72 -6.57
CA ASP A 300 15.72 6.79 -5.49
C ASP A 300 16.42 8.17 -5.42
N LYS A 301 16.44 8.90 -6.54
CA LYS A 301 17.15 10.19 -6.67
C LYS A 301 16.24 11.40 -6.61
N VAL A 302 14.95 11.23 -6.85
CA VAL A 302 14.01 12.33 -7.04
C VAL A 302 14.06 13.28 -5.85
N THR A 303 14.11 14.56 -6.16
CA THR A 303 13.87 15.66 -5.23
C THR A 303 12.85 16.62 -5.84
N LYS A 304 12.33 17.51 -5.00
CA LYS A 304 11.42 18.56 -5.45
C LYS A 304 11.56 19.76 -4.55
N PRO A 305 12.51 20.67 -4.80
CA PRO A 305 12.62 21.89 -4.01
C PRO A 305 11.42 22.81 -4.28
N GLY A 306 10.72 23.22 -3.21
CA GLY A 306 9.64 24.19 -3.31
C GLY A 306 8.23 23.59 -3.43
N PRO A 307 7.20 24.41 -3.12
CA PRO A 307 5.82 23.93 -3.01
C PRO A 307 5.05 23.80 -4.32
N GLN A 308 5.57 24.35 -5.43
CA GLN A 308 4.87 24.35 -6.72
C GLN A 308 4.84 22.94 -7.33
N GLY A 309 3.91 22.66 -8.25
CA GLY A 309 3.90 21.40 -9.00
C GLY A 309 3.39 20.17 -8.23
N GLY A 310 2.82 20.34 -7.04
CA GLY A 310 2.21 19.28 -6.23
C GLY A 310 3.13 18.75 -5.12
N GLY A 311 3.14 17.44 -4.91
CA GLY A 311 3.87 16.81 -3.79
C GLY A 311 3.60 15.31 -3.71
N VAL A 312 3.02 14.84 -2.59
CA VAL A 312 2.84 13.41 -2.31
C VAL A 312 1.39 13.05 -1.99
N LEU A 313 1.02 11.81 -2.30
CA LEU A 313 -0.19 11.17 -1.79
C LEU A 313 0.12 10.56 -0.43
N CYS A 314 -0.46 11.12 0.62
CA CYS A 314 -0.37 10.58 1.97
C CYS A 314 -1.54 9.65 2.23
N CYS A 315 -1.23 8.41 2.58
CA CYS A 315 -2.18 7.41 3.05
C CYS A 315 -2.05 7.24 4.55
N LEU A 316 -3.19 7.08 5.22
CA LEU A 316 -3.21 6.71 6.64
C LEU A 316 -2.49 5.36 6.80
N ALA A 317 -1.45 5.29 7.62
CA ALA A 317 -0.70 4.06 7.80
C ALA A 317 -1.63 2.95 8.32
N ALA A 318 -1.49 1.73 7.79
CA ALA A 318 -2.07 0.56 8.47
C ALA A 318 -1.29 0.35 9.77
N GLY A 319 -1.97 0.16 10.90
CA GLY A 319 -1.31 -0.28 12.14
C GLY A 319 -1.28 -1.79 12.25
#